data_AF-A0A0S9SD54-F1
#
_entry.id   AF-A0A0S9SD54-F1
#
_cell.length_a   1.000
_cell.length_b   1.000
_cell.length_c   1.000
_cell.angle_alpha   90.00
_cell.angle_beta   90.00
_cell.angle_gamma   90.00
#
_symmetry.space_group_name_H-M   'P 1'
#
loop_
_entity.id
_entity.type
_entity.pdbx_description
1 polymer ?
#
loop_
_entity_poly.entity_id
_entity_poly.type
_entity_poly.pdbx_seq_one_letter_code
_entity_poly.pdbx_strand_id
1 'polypeptide(L)' 'MTVVASNKIWLEGSAARSEGQPVSANPYPAGSQESADWLEGYTTVEAEQLVASPEPGENI' A
#
# COMPACT_ATOMS: atom_id res chain seq x y z
N MET A 1 6.89 -18.26 -15.71
CA MET A 1 5.94 -17.43 -16.48
C MET A 1 5.61 -16.18 -15.66
N THR A 2 5.79 -14.99 -16.25
CA THR A 2 5.06 -13.73 -15.97
C THR A 2 4.91 -13.25 -14.52
N VAL A 3 5.96 -12.62 -13.98
CA VAL A 3 5.88 -11.80 -12.74
C VAL A 3 5.68 -10.30 -13.05
N VAL A 4 5.68 -9.92 -14.33
CA VAL A 4 5.83 -8.51 -14.74
C VAL A 4 4.51 -7.71 -14.65
N ALA A 5 3.35 -8.35 -14.73
CA ALA A 5 2.05 -7.67 -14.57
C ALA A 5 1.68 -7.44 -13.09
N SER A 6 1.89 -8.46 -12.24
CA SER A 6 1.72 -8.37 -10.78
C SER A 6 2.53 -7.23 -10.17
N ASN A 7 3.75 -6.98 -10.66
CA ASN A 7 4.58 -5.89 -10.16
C ASN A 7 3.96 -4.50 -10.29
N LYS A 8 3.21 -4.19 -11.36
CA LYS A 8 2.67 -2.83 -11.53
C LYS A 8 1.54 -2.54 -10.56
N ILE A 9 0.58 -3.47 -10.46
CA ILE A 9 -0.59 -3.33 -9.61
C ILE A 9 -0.18 -3.33 -8.13
N TRP A 10 0.78 -4.19 -7.78
CA TRP A 10 1.40 -4.19 -6.45
C TRP A 10 2.09 -2.85 -6.13
N LEU A 11 2.86 -2.28 -7.07
CA LEU A 11 3.48 -0.97 -6.89
C LEU A 11 2.45 0.15 -6.72
N GLU A 12 1.33 0.10 -7.45
CA GLU A 12 0.23 1.06 -7.29
C GLU A 12 -0.39 1.01 -5.89
N GLY A 13 -0.57 -0.20 -5.33
CA GLY A 13 -1.04 -0.36 -3.96
C GLY A 13 -0.07 0.17 -2.90
N SER A 14 1.21 -0.13 -3.06
CA SER A 14 2.27 0.36 -2.18
C SER A 14 2.39 1.89 -2.24
N ALA A 15 2.31 2.48 -3.43
CA ALA A 15 2.30 3.93 -3.62
C ALA A 15 1.06 4.58 -2.97
N ALA A 16 -0.13 4.02 -3.19
CA ALA A 16 -1.36 4.53 -2.59
C ALA A 16 -1.29 4.56 -1.05
N ARG A 17 -0.72 3.54 -0.43
CA ARG A 17 -0.46 3.56 1.02
C ARG A 17 0.57 4.60 1.42
N SER A 18 1.66 4.71 0.68
CA SER A 18 2.71 5.70 0.94
C SER A 18 2.19 7.14 0.85
N GLU A 19 1.20 7.37 -0.01
CA GLU A 19 0.47 8.64 -0.12
C GLU A 19 -0.63 8.82 0.95
N GLY A 20 -0.85 7.81 1.81
CA GLY A 20 -1.88 7.83 2.85
C GLY A 20 -3.32 7.69 2.31
N GLN A 21 -3.49 7.20 1.07
CA GLN A 21 -4.81 6.97 0.50
C GLN A 21 -5.49 5.78 1.17
N PRO A 22 -6.83 5.74 1.26
CA PRO A 22 -7.55 4.61 1.82
C PRO A 22 -7.58 3.41 0.86
N VAL A 23 -7.84 2.22 1.41
CA VAL A 23 -8.04 0.98 0.62
C VAL A 23 -9.17 1.10 -0.42
N SER A 24 -10.15 1.97 -0.19
CA SER A 24 -11.23 2.29 -1.12
C SER A 24 -10.76 3.04 -2.38
N ALA A 25 -9.52 3.52 -2.41
CA ALA A 25 -8.90 4.10 -3.61
C ALA A 25 -8.51 3.04 -4.65
N ASN A 26 -8.57 1.75 -4.29
CA ASN A 26 -8.36 0.65 -5.21
C ASN A 26 -9.35 0.74 -6.39
N PRO A 27 -8.88 0.98 -7.63
CA PRO A 27 -9.76 1.12 -8.79
C PRO A 27 -10.25 -0.23 -9.33
N TYR A 28 -9.68 -1.35 -8.87
CA TYR A 28 -9.98 -2.68 -9.37
C TYR A 28 -11.19 -3.29 -8.66
N PRO A 29 -12.00 -4.08 -9.38
CA PRO A 29 -13.15 -4.75 -8.79
C PRO A 29 -12.76 -5.70 -7.66
N ALA A 30 -13.49 -5.63 -6.55
CA ALA A 30 -13.26 -6.48 -5.40
C ALA A 30 -13.41 -7.97 -5.77
N GLY A 31 -12.41 -8.77 -5.38
CA GLY A 31 -12.36 -10.21 -5.69
C GLY A 31 -11.67 -10.57 -7.00
N SER A 32 -11.25 -9.59 -7.81
CA SER A 32 -10.36 -9.84 -8.95
C SER A 32 -8.90 -10.01 -8.51
N GLN A 33 -8.11 -10.69 -9.35
CA GLN A 33 -6.69 -10.87 -9.13
C GLN A 33 -5.98 -9.51 -9.00
N GLU A 34 -6.32 -8.54 -9.85
CA GLU A 34 -5.80 -7.18 -9.78
C GLU A 34 -6.05 -6.52 -8.40
N SER A 35 -7.25 -6.69 -7.84
CA SER A 35 -7.53 -6.17 -6.51
C SER A 35 -6.70 -6.89 -5.44
N ALA A 36 -6.40 -8.18 -5.60
CA ALA A 36 -5.57 -8.92 -4.66
C ALA A 36 -4.11 -8.44 -4.71
N ASP A 37 -3.53 -8.31 -5.91
CA ASP A 37 -2.16 -7.79 -6.11
C ASP A 37 -2.02 -6.35 -5.57
N TRP A 38 -3.02 -5.49 -5.77
CA TRP A 38 -3.01 -4.12 -5.26
C TRP A 38 -3.06 -4.10 -3.74
N LEU A 39 -3.92 -4.92 -3.14
CA LEU A 39 -4.04 -5.03 -1.69
C LEU A 39 -2.77 -5.62 -1.06
N GLU A 40 -2.09 -6.53 -1.73
CA GLU A 40 -0.81 -7.08 -1.29
C GLU A 40 0.27 -5.98 -1.21
N GLY A 41 0.35 -5.12 -2.23
CA GLY A 41 1.22 -3.94 -2.21
C GLY A 41 0.82 -2.92 -1.15
N TYR A 42 -0.47 -2.62 -1.04
CA TYR A 42 -1.01 -1.70 -0.03
C TYR A 42 -0.84 -2.23 1.39
N THR A 43 -0.82 -3.54 1.62
CA THR A 43 -0.62 -4.12 2.95
C THR A 43 0.85 -4.37 3.28
N THR A 44 1.73 -4.26 2.28
CA THR A 44 3.18 -4.32 2.48
C THR A 44 3.59 -3.14 3.35
N VAL A 45 3.86 -3.43 4.62
CA VAL A 45 4.48 -2.48 5.54
C VAL A 45 5.99 -2.57 5.30
N GLU A 46 6.49 -1.73 4.40
CA GLU A 46 7.92 -1.40 4.42
C GLU A 46 8.19 -0.87 5.83
N ALA A 47 9.12 -1.50 6.56
CA ALA A 47 9.37 -1.27 7.98
C ALA A 47 9.73 0.19 8.34
N GLU A 48 9.87 1.06 7.34
CA GLU A 48 10.19 2.48 7.43
C GLU A 48 9.00 3.36 7.88
N GLN A 49 7.74 2.93 7.70
CA GLN A 49 6.57 3.70 8.19
C GLN A 49 6.35 3.60 9.71
N LEU A 50 7.05 2.68 10.41
CA LEU A 50 7.04 2.64 11.88
C LEU A 50 7.81 3.80 12.52
N VAL A 51 8.56 4.59 11.75
CA VAL A 51 9.29 5.78 12.23
C VAL A 51 8.49 7.07 12.05
N ALA A 52 7.38 7.05 11.29
CA ALA A 52 6.52 8.22 11.08
C ALA A 52 5.33 8.26 12.05
N SER A 53 5.53 7.86 13.31
CA SER A 53 4.76 8.50 14.38
C SER A 53 5.40 9.87 14.58
N PRO A 54 4.74 11.01 14.27
CA PRO A 54 5.13 12.23 14.94
C PRO A 54 4.83 11.97 16.41
N GLU A 55 5.85 11.65 17.20
CA GLU A 55 5.73 11.68 18.65
C GLU A 55 5.17 13.06 18.98
N PRO A 56 3.90 13.19 19.45
CA PRO A 56 3.41 14.49 19.85
C PRO A 56 4.29 14.89 21.02
N GLY A 57 5.09 15.94 20.83
CA GLY A 57 6.09 16.37 21.79
C GLY A 57 5.51 16.41 23.21
N GLU A 58 5.98 15.51 24.06
CA GLU A 58 5.85 15.67 25.50
C GLU A 58 7.01 16.58 25.92
N ASN A 59 6.68 17.86 25.96
CA ASN A 59 7.47 18.95 26.51
C ASN A 59 7.77 18.60 27.99
N ILE A 60 9.04 18.40 28.34
CA ILE A 60 9.50 18.36 29.75
C ILE A 60 10.26 19.64 30.10
#